data_AF-A0A8T4DQK1-F1
#
_entry.id   AF-A0A8T4DQK1-F1
#
_cell.length_a   1.000
_cell.length_b   1.000
_cell.length_c   1.000
_cell.angle_alpha   90.00
_cell.angle_beta   90.00
_cell.angle_gamma   90.00
#
_symmetry.space_group_name_H-M   'P 1'
#
loop_
_entity.id
_entity.type
_entity.pdbx_description
1 polymer ?
#
loop_
_entity_poly.entity_id
_entity_poly.type
_entity_poly.pdbx_seq_one_letter_code
_entity_poly.pdbx_strand_id
1 'polypeptide(L)'
;MGSYTIQVGNQEKHELMYTFGFTGRITAYVDGRQITSFDSPIVGGGESSTKFEIGNKEKHIIEIRAAKGSFFWMNIWVLQDGEIIHKT
;
A
#
# COMPACT_ATOMS: atom_id res chain seq x y z
N MET A 1 -0.15 -2.78 -11.63
CA MET A 1 0.93 -2.03 -10.94
C MET A 1 0.41 -0.64 -10.72
N GLY A 2 0.49 -0.12 -9.50
CA GLY A 2 0.11 1.26 -9.21
C GLY A 2 1.30 1.99 -8.59
N SER A 3 1.44 3.27 -8.90
CA SER A 3 2.37 4.19 -8.22
C SER A 3 1.59 5.39 -7.69
N TYR A 4 2.02 5.88 -6.53
CA TYR A 4 1.41 7.02 -5.86
C TYR A 4 2.51 7.82 -5.15
N THR A 5 2.43 9.14 -5.23
CA THR A 5 3.37 10.03 -4.51
C THR A 5 2.81 10.33 -3.13
N ILE A 6 3.53 9.91 -2.09
CA ILE A 6 3.23 10.22 -0.69
C ILE A 6 3.98 11.50 -0.31
N GLN A 7 3.29 12.42 0.34
CA GLN A 7 3.90 13.62 0.90
C GLN A 7 3.97 13.49 2.43
N VAL A 8 5.19 13.61 2.95
CA VAL A 8 5.53 13.61 4.36
C VAL A 8 5.90 15.05 4.74
N GLY A 9 5.04 15.68 5.54
CA GLY A 9 5.19 17.09 5.89
C GLY A 9 5.25 18.04 4.68
N ASN A 10 6.00 19.13 4.85
CA ASN A 10 6.03 20.22 3.88
C ASN A 10 7.01 20.02 2.70
N GLN A 11 7.96 19.10 2.78
CA GLN A 11 9.04 18.99 1.78
C GLN A 11 9.52 17.58 1.46
N GLU A 12 9.09 16.55 2.19
CA GLU A 12 9.55 15.19 1.95
C GLU A 12 8.53 14.46 1.08
N LYS A 13 8.95 14.00 -0.11
CA LYS A 13 8.11 13.29 -1.06
C LYS A 13 8.73 11.93 -1.32
N HIS A 14 7.89 10.92 -1.30
CA HIS A 14 8.29 9.55 -1.52
C HIS A 14 7.40 8.91 -2.59
N GLU A 15 8.01 8.13 -3.47
CA GLU A 15 7.25 7.35 -4.44
C GLU A 15 6.89 6.00 -3.83
N LEU A 16 5.59 5.77 -3.60
CA LEU A 16 5.07 4.46 -3.26
C LEU A 16 4.69 3.71 -4.53
N MET A 17 5.26 2.54 -4.71
CA MET A 17 4.85 1.60 -5.74
C MET A 17 4.33 0.31 -5.10
N TYR A 18 3.33 -0.31 -5.72
CA TYR A 18 2.92 -1.65 -5.34
C TYR A 18 2.70 -2.54 -6.55
N THR A 19 3.12 -3.80 -6.39
CA THR A 19 2.97 -4.85 -7.39
C THR A 19 2.06 -5.94 -6.85
N PHE A 20 1.25 -6.50 -7.74
CA PHE A 20 0.40 -7.64 -7.45
C PHE A 20 0.87 -8.85 -8.24
N GLY A 21 1.34 -9.88 -7.53
CA GLY A 21 1.73 -11.15 -8.12
C GLY A 21 0.52 -12.03 -8.41
N PHE A 22 0.65 -12.93 -9.38
CA PHE A 22 -0.40 -13.89 -9.76
C PHE A 22 -0.90 -14.76 -8.60
N THR A 23 -0.05 -15.01 -7.59
CA THR A 23 -0.38 -15.78 -6.38
C THR A 23 -1.12 -14.97 -5.32
N GLY A 24 -1.37 -13.67 -5.55
CA GLY A 24 -1.99 -12.78 -4.56
C GLY A 24 -1.04 -12.06 -3.64
N ARG A 25 0.26 -12.23 -3.86
CA ARG A 25 1.27 -11.51 -3.10
C ARG A 25 1.31 -10.04 -3.52
N ILE A 26 1.16 -9.15 -2.56
CA ILE A 26 1.36 -7.72 -2.71
C ILE A 26 2.76 -7.40 -2.20
N THR A 27 3.50 -6.60 -2.97
CA THR A 27 4.80 -6.09 -2.57
C THR A 27 4.80 -4.58 -2.72
N ALA A 28 5.26 -3.88 -1.68
CA ALA A 28 5.31 -2.44 -1.63
C ALA A 28 6.75 -1.95 -1.62
N TYR A 29 6.99 -0.90 -2.41
CA TYR A 29 8.29 -0.27 -2.58
C TYR A 29 8.16 1.22 -2.30
N VAL A 30 9.12 1.79 -1.57
CA VAL A 30 9.25 3.23 -1.35
C VAL A 30 10.57 3.67 -1.95
N ASP A 31 10.54 4.63 -2.87
CA ASP A 31 11.71 5.12 -3.60
C ASP A 31 12.54 3.99 -4.23
N GLY A 32 11.85 3.00 -4.80
CA GLY A 32 12.46 1.82 -5.43
C GLY A 32 12.99 0.75 -4.46
N ARG A 33 12.90 0.94 -3.13
CA ARG A 33 13.30 -0.06 -2.14
C ARG A 33 12.10 -0.84 -1.63
N GLN A 34 12.19 -2.17 -1.62
CA GLN A 34 11.14 -3.01 -1.04
C GLN A 34 11.07 -2.79 0.47
N ILE A 35 9.90 -2.41 0.96
CA ILE A 35 9.66 -2.18 2.39
C ILE A 35 8.92 -3.35 3.02
N THR A 36 7.92 -3.88 2.33
CA THR A 36 7.06 -4.94 2.87
C THR A 36 6.45 -5.78 1.76
N SER A 37 6.01 -6.98 2.12
CA SER A 37 5.23 -7.83 1.26
C SER A 37 4.31 -8.71 2.09
N PHE A 38 3.09 -8.90 1.61
CA PHE A 38 2.06 -9.67 2.30
C PHE A 38 1.14 -10.33 1.27
N ASP A 39 0.53 -11.44 1.67
CA ASP A 39 -0.42 -12.14 0.82
C ASP A 39 -1.81 -11.55 0.99
N SER A 40 -2.48 -11.31 -0.13
CA SER A 40 -3.88 -10.88 -0.14
C SER A 40 -4.82 -12.07 0.04
N PRO A 41 -6.04 -11.85 0.57
CA PRO A 41 -7.01 -12.90 0.79
C PRO A 41 -7.75 -13.20 -0.52
N ILE A 42 -7.05 -13.73 -1.52
CA ILE A 42 -7.66 -14.16 -2.80
C ILE A 42 -8.71 -15.25 -2.54
N VAL A 43 -8.42 -16.14 -1.59
CA VAL A 43 -9.21 -17.36 -1.31
C VAL A 43 -9.82 -17.22 0.09
N GLY A 44 -11.15 -17.12 0.17
CA GLY A 44 -11.90 -17.07 1.45
C GLY A 44 -12.65 -15.77 1.73
N GLY A 45 -12.32 -14.67 1.04
CA GLY A 45 -12.84 -13.34 1.39
C GLY A 45 -12.11 -12.76 2.60
N GLY A 46 -12.03 -11.43 2.67
CA GLY A 46 -11.34 -10.74 3.75
C GLY A 46 -10.58 -9.50 3.28
N GLU A 47 -9.98 -8.82 4.25
CA GLU A 47 -9.06 -7.70 4.04
C GLU A 47 -7.71 -8.08 4.63
N SER A 48 -6.62 -7.73 3.95
CA SER A 48 -5.27 -7.80 4.49
C SER A 48 -4.64 -6.43 4.39
N SER A 49 -3.93 -6.02 5.43
CA SER A 49 -3.16 -4.80 5.39
C SER A 49 -1.78 -4.95 6.00
N THR A 50 -0.88 -4.09 5.56
CA THR A 50 0.46 -3.94 6.14
C THR A 50 0.70 -2.47 6.43
N LYS A 51 1.44 -2.21 7.51
CA LYS A 51 1.79 -0.86 7.95
C LYS A 51 3.30 -0.71 8.00
N PHE A 52 3.79 0.44 7.59
CA PHE A 52 5.18 0.82 7.72
C PHE A 52 5.28 2.34 7.93
N GLU A 53 6.38 2.76 8.53
CA GLU A 53 6.65 4.17 8.81
C GLU A 53 7.58 4.74 7.73
N ILE A 54 7.35 5.98 7.34
CA ILE A 54 8.13 6.69 6.31
C ILE A 54 8.38 8.13 6.77
N GLY A 55 9.54 8.66 6.36
CA GLY A 55 9.95 10.03 6.62
C GLY A 55 11.09 10.13 7.63
N ASN A 56 11.95 11.13 7.44
CA ASN A 56 13.16 11.31 8.24
C ASN A 56 12.92 12.23 9.44
N LYS A 57 12.31 13.39 9.22
CA LYS A 57 12.06 14.41 10.26
C LYS A 57 10.65 14.30 10.82
N GLU A 58 9.68 14.17 9.92
CA GLU A 58 8.30 13.86 10.24
C GLU A 58 8.06 12.41 9.85
N LYS A 59 7.32 11.68 10.70
CA LYS A 59 7.06 10.26 10.51
C LYS A 59 5.57 10.09 10.31
N HIS A 60 5.21 9.46 9.20
CA HIS A 60 3.84 9.08 8.91
C HIS A 60 3.73 7.57 8.80
N ILE A 61 2.59 7.04 9.26
CA ILE A 61 2.27 5.62 9.12
C ILE A 61 1.52 5.45 7.82
N ILE A 62 2.08 4.62 6.93
CA ILE A 62 1.43 4.24 5.68
C ILE A 62 0.87 2.83 5.84
N GLU A 63 -0.43 2.71 5.57
CA GLU A 63 -1.13 1.43 5.51
C GLU A 63 -1.50 1.12 4.06
N ILE A 64 -1.07 -0.04 3.57
CA ILE A 64 -1.58 -0.58 2.31
C ILE A 64 -2.56 -1.67 2.67
N ARG A 65 -3.83 -1.44 2.34
CA ARG A 65 -4.91 -2.37 2.55
C ARG A 65 -5.37 -2.93 1.22
N ALA A 66 -5.56 -4.23 1.18
CA ALA A 66 -6.10 -4.92 0.03
C ALA A 66 -7.29 -5.77 0.46
N ALA A 67 -8.40 -5.62 -0.25
CA ALA A 67 -9.56 -6.48 -0.09
C ALA A 67 -9.96 -7.09 -1.42
N LYS A 68 -10.52 -8.29 -1.32
CA LYS A 68 -11.16 -8.93 -2.46
C LYS A 68 -12.39 -8.13 -2.90
N GLY A 69 -12.44 -7.76 -4.17
CA GLY A 69 -13.62 -7.20 -4.82
C GLY A 69 -14.51 -8.29 -5.43
N SER A 70 -15.61 -7.87 -6.06
CA SER A 70 -16.60 -8.77 -6.68
C SER A 70 -16.12 -9.29 -8.03
N PHE A 71 -15.81 -10.59 -8.16
CA PHE A 71 -15.46 -11.25 -9.42
C PHE A 71 -14.09 -10.83 -10.02
N PHE A 72 -13.00 -11.46 -9.54
CA PHE A 72 -11.60 -11.29 -9.98
C PHE A 72 -10.90 -9.94 -9.74
N TRP A 73 -11.60 -8.87 -9.36
CA TRP A 73 -10.95 -7.58 -9.01
C TRP A 73 -10.54 -7.54 -7.54
N MET A 74 -9.50 -6.75 -7.26
CA MET A 74 -9.09 -6.39 -5.90
C MET A 74 -9.14 -4.88 -5.73
N ASN A 75 -9.58 -4.45 -4.54
CA ASN A 75 -9.51 -3.06 -4.15
C ASN A 75 -8.23 -2.87 -3.33
N ILE A 76 -7.46 -1.83 -3.65
CA ILE A 76 -6.28 -1.45 -2.87
C ILE A 76 -6.48 -0.03 -2.38
N TRP A 77 -6.31 0.16 -1.08
CA TRP A 77 -6.30 1.47 -0.43
C TRP A 77 -4.92 1.75 0.12
N VAL A 78 -4.46 2.97 -0.08
CA VAL A 78 -3.31 3.52 0.64
C VAL A 78 -3.85 4.53 1.62
N LEU A 79 -3.52 4.32 2.90
CA LEU A 79 -3.86 5.22 3.97
C LEU A 79 -2.59 5.86 4.52
N GLN A 80 -2.67 7.15 4.83
CA GLN A 80 -1.65 7.89 5.56
C GLN A 80 -2.26 8.33 6.89
N ASP A 81 -1.68 7.87 7.99
CA ASP A 81 -2.16 8.11 9.36
C ASP A 81 -3.65 7.76 9.58
N GLY A 82 -4.15 6.78 8.83
CA GLY A 82 -5.53 6.33 8.90
C GLY A 82 -6.49 7.03 7.91
N GLU A 83 -6.04 8.04 7.18
CA GLU A 83 -6.82 8.68 6.11
C GLU A 83 -6.52 8.07 4.74
N ILE A 84 -7.56 7.75 3.97
CA ILE A 84 -7.40 7.20 2.62
C ILE A 84 -6.90 8.30 1.69
N ILE A 85 -5.66 8.16 1.22
CA ILE A 85 -5.02 9.09 0.27
C ILE A 85 -5.09 8.56 -1.18
N HIS A 86 -5.27 7.25 -1.34
CA HIS A 86 -5.41 6.62 -2.66
C HIS A 86 -6.29 5.38 -2.59
N LYS A 87 -7.05 5.14 -3.66
CA LYS A 87 -7.89 3.95 -3.85
C LYS A 87 -7.89 3.55 -5.32
N THR A 88 -7.79 2.25 -5.58
CA THR A 88 -8.02 1.60 -6.87
C THR A 88 -9.05 0.49 -6.75
#